data_AF-A4RZY8-F1
#
_entry.id   AF-A4RZY8-F1
#
_cell.length_a   1.000
_cell.length_b   1.000
_cell.length_c   1.000
_cell.angle_alpha   90.00
_cell.angle_beta   90.00
_cell.angle_gamma   90.00
#
_symmetry.space_group_name_H-M   'P 1'
#
loop_
_entity.id
_entity.type
_entity.pdbx_description
1 polymer ?
#
loop_
_entity_poly.entity_id
_entity_poly.type
_entity_poly.pdbx_seq_one_letter_code
_entity_poly.pdbx_strand_id
1 'polypeptide(L)'
;LEPSFTEGTGNADAWGPLERFVAEEYIIDTIWAFEPGYRRSATIPVTEQLASLPLPADQPEQCQFMVAETLFAELLSLPKPSFTPVLYHIIIQDLCKIIPTFPPKMAKTVGAMFRAIDRMDVGARDRLASWLAHQISCFDLVWPWSSWKHVMEQPDDAPQRTFCKEVLRKLCQLSFFERVQKSLIEELHPLLPGQAGINAEYVDAVAQEPVFGALKEMLASKKEGHEVLGWIQSQAASASPDVLLRALAVATLERGQKCITHHDVLLKRYALPIRDLVEKAGGEVLVDAAAGVWRGHPQMGPIAIERLLALDLVTPAAVVNWLLQRAAAFGEDDTYEIANVVCEFVCASKEQAIGKREALLRKLREAEAEAAAAGQAATELTEQGRVFEAQQAQAAEASAVEEISIHEAALASADAPVDRCAAITREICLNLCGGLVKAASGGASAAVADRILAFVRKYRAELALDADAVIKAAGTKKTAKSAVAAALGVHLK
;
A
#
# COMPACT_ATOMS: atom_id res chain seq x y z
N LEU A 1 42.27 -14.08 11.77
CA LEU A 1 40.81 -14.28 11.91
C LEU A 1 40.54 -15.67 11.39
N GLU A 2 40.07 -16.56 12.26
CA GLU A 2 39.78 -17.95 11.90
C GLU A 2 38.72 -18.01 10.79
N PRO A 3 38.82 -18.92 9.81
CA PRO A 3 37.89 -18.99 8.68
C PRO A 3 36.50 -19.55 9.05
N SER A 4 36.27 -19.95 10.30
CA SER A 4 35.05 -20.65 10.75
C SER A 4 34.06 -19.78 11.54
N PHE A 5 34.26 -18.47 11.58
CA PHE A 5 33.27 -17.52 12.08
C PHE A 5 32.98 -16.48 10.99
N THR A 6 31.93 -16.69 10.22
CA THR A 6 31.33 -15.59 9.46
C THR A 6 30.71 -14.64 10.48
N GLU A 7 31.33 -13.47 10.67
CA GLU A 7 30.73 -12.37 11.41
C GLU A 7 29.37 -12.00 10.78
N GLY A 8 28.27 -12.55 11.31
CA GLY A 8 26.93 -12.01 11.05
C GLY A 8 25.80 -13.01 10.86
N THR A 9 26.08 -14.29 10.65
CA THR A 9 25.08 -15.36 10.73
C THR A 9 25.40 -16.19 11.96
N GLY A 10 24.51 -17.07 12.42
CA GLY A 10 25.00 -18.25 13.15
C GLY A 10 26.10 -18.94 12.31
N ASN A 11 26.83 -19.90 12.88
CA ASN A 11 27.70 -20.74 12.06
C ASN A 11 26.86 -21.28 10.89
N ALA A 12 27.15 -20.83 9.64
CA ALA A 12 26.35 -21.16 8.47
C ALA A 12 26.34 -22.67 8.20
N ASP A 13 27.36 -23.36 8.71
CA ASP A 13 27.54 -24.81 8.65
C ASP A 13 26.85 -25.54 9.82
N ALA A 14 26.18 -24.83 10.75
CA ALA A 14 25.49 -25.46 11.88
C ALA A 14 24.19 -26.17 11.49
N TRP A 15 23.61 -25.82 10.34
CA TRP A 15 22.43 -26.46 9.78
C TRP A 15 22.78 -27.05 8.42
N GLY A 16 22.57 -28.36 8.25
CA GLY A 16 22.62 -28.94 6.92
C GLY A 16 21.48 -28.38 6.04
N PRO A 17 21.60 -28.49 4.70
CA PRO A 17 20.61 -27.90 3.80
C PRO A 17 19.17 -28.39 4.02
N LEU A 18 19.00 -29.67 4.39
CA LEU A 18 17.69 -30.24 4.67
C LEU A 18 17.13 -29.76 6.01
N GLU A 19 17.96 -29.74 7.05
CA GLU A 19 17.58 -29.28 8.38
C GLU A 19 17.18 -27.81 8.33
N ARG A 20 17.93 -26.98 7.58
CA ARG A 20 17.59 -25.58 7.34
C ARG A 20 16.26 -25.44 6.63
N PHE A 21 16.05 -26.18 5.53
CA PHE A 21 14.78 -26.16 4.79
C PHE A 21 13.60 -26.52 5.69
N VAL A 22 13.69 -27.62 6.43
CA VAL A 22 12.62 -28.08 7.34
C VAL A 22 12.34 -27.04 8.43
N ALA A 23 13.37 -26.41 8.99
CA ALA A 23 13.19 -25.41 10.02
C ALA A 23 12.58 -24.10 9.49
N GLU A 24 12.98 -23.65 8.30
CA GLU A 24 12.37 -22.50 7.62
C GLU A 24 10.89 -22.76 7.33
N GLU A 25 10.53 -23.91 6.75
CA GLU A 25 9.14 -24.29 6.49
C GLU A 25 8.34 -24.38 7.79
N TYR A 26 8.91 -24.96 8.86
CA TYR A 26 8.21 -25.08 10.13
C TYR A 26 7.90 -23.72 10.78
N ILE A 27 8.79 -22.73 10.63
CA ILE A 27 8.54 -21.34 11.05
C ILE A 27 7.37 -20.76 10.24
N ILE A 28 7.34 -20.95 8.92
CA ILE A 28 6.29 -20.44 8.05
C ILE A 28 4.94 -21.10 8.36
N ASP A 29 4.91 -22.43 8.52
CA ASP A 29 3.73 -23.20 8.92
C ASP A 29 3.21 -22.76 10.28
N THR A 30 4.09 -22.41 11.21
CA THR A 30 3.70 -21.86 12.52
C THR A 30 3.02 -20.50 12.37
N ILE A 31 3.51 -19.63 11.48
CA ILE A 31 2.83 -18.36 11.18
C ILE A 31 1.46 -18.66 10.58
N TRP A 32 1.37 -19.58 9.62
CA TRP A 32 0.12 -19.93 8.95
C TRP A 32 -0.92 -20.52 9.90
N ALA A 33 -0.53 -21.45 10.76
CA ALA A 33 -1.43 -22.14 11.69
C ALA A 33 -2.01 -21.22 12.77
N PHE A 34 -1.28 -20.17 13.14
CA PHE A 34 -1.62 -19.29 14.25
C PHE A 34 -1.91 -17.85 13.84
N GLU A 35 -1.91 -17.53 12.54
CA GLU A 35 -2.32 -16.20 12.04
C GLU A 35 -3.76 -15.93 12.47
N PRO A 36 -4.02 -14.91 13.32
CA PRO A 36 -5.30 -14.80 14.00
C PRO A 36 -6.42 -14.18 13.15
N GLY A 37 -6.26 -14.03 11.82
CA GLY A 37 -7.20 -13.32 10.96
C GLY A 37 -7.58 -11.96 11.56
N TYR A 38 -6.63 -11.03 11.66
CA TYR A 38 -6.79 -9.67 12.19
C TYR A 38 -7.84 -9.49 13.31
N ARG A 39 -7.69 -10.15 14.47
CA ARG A 39 -8.43 -9.81 15.69
C ARG A 39 -7.55 -9.01 16.65
N ARG A 40 -7.79 -7.70 16.76
CA ARG A 40 -7.04 -6.74 17.61
C ARG A 40 -6.99 -7.07 19.12
N SER A 41 -7.81 -7.99 19.61
CA SER A 41 -7.97 -8.28 21.04
C SER A 41 -7.37 -9.62 21.50
N ALA A 42 -6.76 -10.39 20.61
CA ALA A 42 -6.11 -11.64 20.97
C ALA A 42 -4.59 -11.45 21.01
N THR A 43 -3.94 -11.94 22.07
CA THR A 43 -2.53 -12.32 22.02
C THR A 43 -2.27 -13.02 20.68
N ILE A 44 -1.29 -12.54 19.89
CA ILE A 44 -0.96 -13.20 18.62
C ILE A 44 -0.30 -14.52 18.98
N PRO A 45 -0.98 -15.68 18.84
CA PRO A 45 -0.43 -16.94 19.33
C PRO A 45 0.86 -17.28 18.58
N VAL A 46 1.00 -16.80 17.34
CA VAL A 46 2.21 -16.95 16.51
C VAL A 46 3.48 -16.60 17.29
N THR A 47 3.53 -15.44 17.96
CA THR A 47 4.76 -15.00 18.63
C THR A 47 5.16 -15.94 19.77
N GLU A 48 4.18 -16.38 20.57
CA GLU A 48 4.42 -17.33 21.66
C GLU A 48 4.93 -18.67 21.12
N GLN A 49 4.29 -19.17 20.06
CA GLN A 49 4.71 -20.43 19.41
C GLN A 49 6.12 -20.32 18.80
N LEU A 50 6.42 -19.21 18.13
CA LEU A 50 7.75 -18.93 17.57
C LEU A 50 8.83 -18.83 18.66
N ALA A 51 8.51 -18.22 19.81
CA ALA A 51 9.43 -18.10 20.94
C ALA A 51 9.75 -19.46 21.59
N SER A 52 8.84 -20.42 21.51
CA SER A 52 8.98 -21.77 22.09
C SER A 52 9.25 -22.86 21.05
N LEU A 53 9.67 -22.52 19.83
CA LEU A 53 9.88 -23.50 18.76
C LEU A 53 10.84 -24.61 19.19
N PRO A 54 10.43 -25.89 19.12
CA PRO A 54 11.29 -27.04 19.43
C PRO A 54 12.23 -27.35 18.27
N LEU A 55 13.05 -26.37 17.87
CA LEU A 55 14.05 -26.57 16.82
C LEU A 55 15.27 -27.34 17.36
N PRO A 56 15.76 -28.37 16.65
CA PRO A 56 16.90 -29.15 17.09
C PRO A 56 18.18 -28.35 16.92
N ALA A 57 18.58 -27.65 17.97
CA ALA A 57 19.93 -27.14 18.08
C ALA A 57 20.38 -27.21 19.53
N ASP A 58 21.57 -27.76 19.74
CA ASP A 58 22.28 -27.68 21.02
C ASP A 58 22.61 -26.21 21.42
N GLN A 59 22.22 -25.23 20.59
CA GLN A 59 22.42 -23.79 20.75
C GLN A 59 21.13 -22.99 20.45
N PRO A 60 20.34 -22.62 21.48
CA PRO A 60 19.10 -21.85 21.33
C PRO A 60 19.28 -20.49 20.61
N GLU A 61 20.48 -19.91 20.65
CA GLU A 61 20.77 -18.65 19.97
C GLU A 61 20.82 -18.76 18.44
N GLN A 62 21.14 -19.95 17.90
CA GLN A 62 21.16 -20.16 16.45
C GLN A 62 19.73 -20.20 15.88
N CYS A 63 18.79 -20.77 16.63
CA CYS A 63 17.37 -20.76 16.28
C CYS A 63 16.83 -19.33 16.14
N GLN A 64 17.30 -18.38 16.96
CA GLN A 64 16.89 -16.97 16.88
C GLN A 64 17.32 -16.29 15.58
N PHE A 65 18.53 -16.59 15.08
CA PHE A 65 18.97 -16.10 13.77
C PHE A 65 18.12 -16.68 12.65
N MET A 66 17.84 -17.98 12.70
CA MET A 66 16.98 -18.64 11.72
C MET A 66 15.57 -18.03 11.70
N VAL A 67 14.95 -17.83 12.87
CA VAL A 67 13.65 -17.13 12.96
C VAL A 67 13.72 -15.72 12.37
N ALA A 68 14.75 -14.93 12.70
CA ALA A 68 14.89 -13.59 12.13
C ALA A 68 15.07 -13.63 10.60
N GLU A 69 15.95 -14.51 10.08
CA GLU A 69 16.18 -14.69 8.65
C GLU A 69 14.90 -15.11 7.92
N THR A 70 14.17 -16.11 8.41
CA THR A 70 12.93 -16.58 7.79
C THR A 70 11.85 -15.50 7.80
N LEU A 71 11.68 -14.77 8.91
CA LEU A 71 10.70 -13.67 8.99
C LEU A 71 11.01 -12.55 7.99
N PHE A 72 12.28 -12.17 7.84
CA PHE A 72 12.67 -11.18 6.84
C PHE A 72 12.58 -11.74 5.42
N ALA A 73 12.94 -12.99 5.17
CA ALA A 73 12.80 -13.62 3.86
C ALA A 73 11.34 -13.59 3.41
N GLU A 74 10.40 -13.95 4.30
CA GLU A 74 8.97 -13.87 4.04
C GLU A 74 8.48 -12.43 3.86
N LEU A 75 8.85 -11.52 4.77
CA LEU A 75 8.47 -10.10 4.67
C LEU A 75 8.96 -9.45 3.37
N LEU A 76 10.13 -9.88 2.86
CA LEU A 76 10.80 -9.32 1.68
C LEU A 76 10.59 -10.15 0.41
N SER A 77 9.79 -11.22 0.45
CA SER A 77 9.56 -12.11 -0.69
C SER A 77 8.90 -11.40 -1.88
N LEU A 78 9.22 -11.80 -3.10
CA LEU A 78 8.66 -11.20 -4.31
C LEU A 78 7.59 -12.11 -4.91
N PRO A 79 6.46 -11.56 -5.43
CA PRO A 79 6.17 -10.14 -5.65
C PRO A 79 5.59 -9.45 -4.42
N LYS A 80 5.06 -10.22 -3.47
CA LYS A 80 4.44 -9.77 -2.23
C LYS A 80 4.65 -10.85 -1.16
N PRO A 81 4.67 -10.47 0.13
CA PRO A 81 4.71 -11.44 1.23
C PRO A 81 3.44 -12.29 1.28
N SER A 82 3.55 -13.48 1.88
CA SER A 82 2.45 -14.43 2.07
C SER A 82 1.35 -13.83 2.96
N PHE A 83 1.75 -13.12 4.01
CA PHE A 83 0.86 -12.40 4.92
C PHE A 83 1.03 -10.88 4.80
N THR A 84 0.10 -10.12 5.37
CA THR A 84 0.20 -8.65 5.40
C THR A 84 1.49 -8.21 6.12
N PRO A 85 2.29 -7.27 5.55
CA PRO A 85 3.56 -6.83 6.15
C PRO A 85 3.48 -6.48 7.64
N VAL A 86 2.37 -5.87 8.08
CA VAL A 86 2.15 -5.47 9.48
C VAL A 86 2.18 -6.66 10.44
N LEU A 87 1.79 -7.87 10.02
CA LEU A 87 1.86 -9.07 10.85
C LEU A 87 3.31 -9.36 11.24
N TYR A 88 4.23 -9.36 10.26
CA TYR A 88 5.66 -9.57 10.52
C TYR A 88 6.23 -8.45 11.40
N HIS A 89 5.79 -7.20 11.22
CA HIS A 89 6.22 -6.10 12.09
C HIS A 89 5.88 -6.40 13.55
N ILE A 90 4.63 -6.83 13.82
CA ILE A 90 4.18 -7.13 15.18
C ILE A 90 4.92 -8.35 15.73
N ILE A 91 5.07 -9.43 14.96
CA ILE A 91 5.79 -10.64 15.39
C ILE A 91 7.23 -10.28 15.78
N ILE A 92 7.98 -9.59 14.92
CA ILE A 92 9.37 -9.21 15.19
C ILE A 92 9.47 -8.30 16.42
N GLN A 93 8.55 -7.34 16.55
CA GLN A 93 8.49 -6.44 17.70
C GLN A 93 8.26 -7.21 18.99
N ASP A 94 7.30 -8.14 19.01
CA ASP A 94 6.94 -8.87 20.21
C ASP A 94 8.00 -9.92 20.58
N LEU A 95 8.66 -10.54 19.60
CA LEU A 95 9.87 -11.35 19.83
C LEU A 95 10.98 -10.53 20.49
N CYS A 96 11.20 -9.28 20.07
CA CYS A 96 12.17 -8.38 20.71
C CYS A 96 11.83 -8.06 22.16
N LYS A 97 10.54 -8.07 22.53
CA LYS A 97 10.09 -7.83 23.92
C LYS A 97 10.16 -9.07 24.79
N ILE A 98 9.80 -10.23 24.25
CA ILE A 98 9.72 -11.50 24.98
C ILE A 98 11.10 -12.14 25.15
N ILE A 99 11.99 -11.99 24.17
CA ILE A 99 13.31 -12.64 24.15
C ILE A 99 14.41 -11.57 24.23
N PRO A 100 15.02 -11.33 25.41
CA PRO A 100 16.04 -10.29 25.59
C PRO A 100 17.26 -10.42 24.67
N THR A 101 17.57 -11.65 24.24
CA THR A 101 18.70 -11.94 23.37
C THR A 101 18.40 -11.78 21.88
N PHE A 102 17.14 -11.61 21.46
CA PHE A 102 16.71 -11.52 20.06
C PHE A 102 17.05 -10.19 19.36
N PRO A 103 16.88 -8.99 19.98
CA PRO A 103 17.14 -7.71 19.29
C PRO A 103 18.54 -7.58 18.68
N PRO A 104 19.64 -8.01 19.36
CA PRO A 104 20.96 -8.01 18.74
C PRO A 104 21.08 -8.91 17.50
N LYS A 105 20.35 -10.03 17.43
CA LYS A 105 20.35 -10.93 16.26
C LYS A 105 19.58 -10.29 15.11
N MET A 106 18.39 -9.76 15.39
CA MET A 106 17.61 -8.99 14.41
C MET A 106 18.41 -7.82 13.83
N ALA A 107 19.07 -7.01 14.67
CA ALA A 107 19.88 -5.88 14.22
C ALA A 107 21.06 -6.33 13.34
N LYS A 108 21.68 -7.49 13.64
CA LYS A 108 22.74 -8.07 12.80
C LYS A 108 22.20 -8.50 11.44
N THR A 109 21.04 -9.15 11.38
CA THR A 109 20.37 -9.54 10.11
C THR A 109 20.08 -8.31 9.26
N VAL A 110 19.55 -7.24 9.85
CA VAL A 110 19.32 -5.96 9.17
C VAL A 110 20.63 -5.34 8.68
N GLY A 111 21.69 -5.37 9.49
CA GLY A 111 23.01 -4.88 9.10
C GLY A 111 23.60 -5.64 7.90
N ALA A 112 23.38 -6.96 7.82
CA ALA A 112 23.78 -7.77 6.66
C ALA A 112 22.99 -7.38 5.41
N MET A 113 21.66 -7.25 5.53
CA MET A 113 20.79 -6.80 4.43
C MET A 113 21.15 -5.39 3.95
N PHE A 114 21.47 -4.47 4.87
CA PHE A 114 21.87 -3.10 4.54
C PHE A 114 23.21 -3.05 3.79
N ARG A 115 24.17 -3.91 4.13
CA ARG A 115 25.43 -4.04 3.38
C ARG A 115 25.23 -4.58 1.96
N ALA A 116 24.25 -5.47 1.77
CA ALA A 116 23.93 -6.08 0.48
C ALA A 116 22.76 -5.40 -0.25
N ILE A 117 22.40 -4.17 0.15
CA ILE A 117 21.16 -3.53 -0.31
C ILE A 117 21.17 -3.18 -1.79
N ASP A 118 22.34 -2.97 -2.38
CA ASP A 118 22.56 -2.77 -3.81
C ASP A 118 22.05 -3.96 -4.65
N ARG A 119 22.09 -5.17 -4.10
CA ARG A 119 21.58 -6.41 -4.71
C ARG A 119 20.12 -6.70 -4.39
N MET A 120 19.53 -5.97 -3.44
CA MET A 120 18.14 -6.14 -3.03
C MET A 120 17.20 -5.47 -4.04
N ASP A 121 16.07 -6.10 -4.33
CA ASP A 121 15.04 -5.50 -5.19
C ASP A 121 14.46 -4.22 -4.58
N VAL A 122 14.12 -3.22 -5.41
CA VAL A 122 13.56 -1.93 -4.93
C VAL A 122 12.30 -2.13 -4.09
N GLY A 123 11.38 -3.02 -4.49
CA GLY A 123 10.17 -3.30 -3.71
C GLY A 123 10.43 -4.03 -2.39
N ALA A 124 11.54 -4.77 -2.29
CA ALA A 124 12.01 -5.32 -1.02
C ALA A 124 12.66 -4.23 -0.15
N ARG A 125 13.45 -3.32 -0.73
CA ARG A 125 14.02 -2.16 -0.02
C ARG A 125 12.91 -1.29 0.60
N ASP A 126 11.84 -1.02 -0.14
CA ASP A 126 10.69 -0.24 0.34
C ASP A 126 10.00 -0.89 1.56
N ARG A 127 9.84 -2.23 1.53
CA ARG A 127 9.27 -3.00 2.65
C ARG A 127 10.20 -3.03 3.86
N LEU A 128 11.51 -3.22 3.63
CA LEU A 128 12.50 -3.16 4.70
C LEU A 128 12.54 -1.77 5.34
N ALA A 129 12.45 -0.70 4.55
CA ALA A 129 12.42 0.67 5.04
C ALA A 129 11.14 0.95 5.86
N SER A 130 10.00 0.45 5.40
CA SER A 130 8.71 0.53 6.11
C SER A 130 8.75 -0.20 7.45
N TRP A 131 9.29 -1.42 7.45
CA TRP A 131 9.48 -2.18 8.67
C TRP A 131 10.43 -1.48 9.64
N LEU A 132 11.58 -1.00 9.18
CA LEU A 132 12.58 -0.37 10.04
C LEU A 132 12.05 0.93 10.64
N ALA A 133 11.36 1.76 9.85
CA ALA A 133 10.73 2.98 10.35
C ALA A 133 9.67 2.66 11.43
N HIS A 134 8.82 1.66 11.19
CA HIS A 134 7.83 1.23 12.18
C HIS A 134 8.48 0.68 13.45
N GLN A 135 9.49 -0.19 13.29
CA GLN A 135 10.27 -0.73 14.40
C GLN A 135 10.87 0.41 15.24
N ILE A 136 11.63 1.32 14.65
CA ILE A 136 12.25 2.44 15.36
C ILE A 136 11.20 3.31 16.08
N SER A 137 10.03 3.54 15.46
CA SER A 137 8.93 4.31 16.07
C SER A 137 8.36 3.67 17.34
N CYS A 138 8.43 2.34 17.47
CA CYS A 138 7.95 1.58 18.62
C CYS A 138 8.97 1.46 19.76
N PHE A 139 10.23 1.84 19.55
CA PHE A 139 11.33 1.75 20.53
C PHE A 139 11.97 3.13 20.76
N ASP A 140 11.13 4.15 20.99
CA ASP A 140 11.53 5.52 21.35
C ASP A 140 12.54 6.19 20.39
N LEU A 141 12.48 5.81 19.11
CA LEU A 141 13.36 6.29 18.06
C LEU A 141 14.85 5.93 18.27
N VAL A 142 15.13 4.90 19.07
CA VAL A 142 16.50 4.43 19.32
C VAL A 142 16.99 3.54 18.19
N TRP A 143 18.04 3.99 17.51
CA TRP A 143 18.77 3.21 16.50
C TRP A 143 20.25 3.63 16.49
N PRO A 144 21.20 2.72 16.25
CA PRO A 144 22.64 3.04 16.21
C PRO A 144 23.04 3.78 14.92
N TRP A 145 22.50 4.99 14.72
CA TRP A 145 22.71 5.83 13.53
C TRP A 145 24.18 6.11 13.23
N SER A 146 25.03 6.17 14.25
CA SER A 146 26.48 6.35 14.12
C SER A 146 27.16 5.26 13.28
N SER A 147 26.62 4.03 13.28
CA SER A 147 27.14 2.94 12.44
C SER A 147 26.91 3.18 10.95
N TRP A 148 25.97 4.05 10.59
CA TRP A 148 25.56 4.33 9.20
C TRP A 148 26.06 5.68 8.67
N LYS A 149 26.86 6.43 9.44
CA LYS A 149 27.39 7.74 9.00
C LYS A 149 28.14 7.70 7.66
N HIS A 150 28.76 6.56 7.32
CA HIS A 150 29.51 6.34 6.09
C HIS A 150 28.66 6.52 4.82
N VAL A 151 27.32 6.44 4.90
CA VAL A 151 26.46 6.70 3.74
C VAL A 151 26.58 8.13 3.22
N MET A 152 27.00 9.08 4.06
CA MET A 152 27.20 10.47 3.66
C MET A 152 28.39 10.66 2.72
N GLU A 153 29.31 9.70 2.70
CA GLU A 153 30.47 9.68 1.79
C GLU A 153 30.12 9.12 0.41
N GLN A 154 28.90 8.58 0.26
CA GLN A 154 28.43 7.97 -0.98
C GLN A 154 27.67 8.97 -1.85
N PRO A 155 27.59 8.72 -3.18
CA PRO A 155 26.73 9.47 -4.09
C PRO A 155 25.28 9.59 -3.58
N ASP A 156 24.61 10.67 -3.99
CA ASP A 156 23.25 10.99 -3.53
C ASP A 156 22.19 9.93 -3.87
N ASP A 157 22.43 9.18 -4.94
CA ASP A 157 21.63 8.08 -5.48
C ASP A 157 22.12 6.69 -5.05
N ALA A 158 23.14 6.60 -4.19
CA ALA A 158 23.64 5.33 -3.70
C ALA A 158 22.51 4.56 -2.96
N PRO A 159 22.38 3.22 -3.15
CA PRO A 159 21.29 2.44 -2.56
C PRO A 159 21.17 2.56 -1.04
N GLN A 160 22.29 2.56 -0.31
CA GLN A 160 22.29 2.72 1.16
C GLN A 160 21.83 4.12 1.58
N ARG A 161 22.32 5.16 0.91
CA ARG A 161 21.93 6.55 1.20
C ARG A 161 20.45 6.79 0.88
N THR A 162 19.97 6.27 -0.23
CA THR A 162 18.55 6.33 -0.63
C THR A 162 17.65 5.58 0.36
N PHE A 163 18.08 4.41 0.82
CA PHE A 163 17.39 3.66 1.86
C PHE A 163 17.29 4.45 3.18
N CYS A 164 18.37 5.10 3.62
CA CYS A 164 18.32 5.95 4.81
C CYS A 164 17.36 7.13 4.63
N LYS A 165 17.40 7.84 3.49
CA LYS A 165 16.42 8.91 3.16
C LYS A 165 14.99 8.40 3.29
N GLU A 166 14.73 7.20 2.77
CA GLU A 166 13.40 6.58 2.78
C GLU A 166 12.94 6.17 4.19
N VAL A 167 13.82 5.58 5.00
CA VAL A 167 13.53 5.26 6.41
C VAL A 167 13.19 6.52 7.20
N LEU A 168 13.97 7.59 7.03
CA LEU A 168 13.75 8.87 7.71
C LEU A 168 12.45 9.54 7.25
N ARG A 169 12.14 9.50 5.95
CA ARG A 169 10.87 10.00 5.42
C ARG A 169 9.69 9.31 6.08
N LYS A 170 9.70 7.97 6.15
CA LYS A 170 8.64 7.18 6.81
C LYS A 170 8.59 7.41 8.32
N LEU A 171 9.75 7.58 8.98
CA LEU A 171 9.79 7.95 10.40
C LEU A 171 9.14 9.31 10.68
N CYS A 172 9.33 10.29 9.79
CA CYS A 172 8.65 11.58 9.87
C CYS A 172 7.15 11.53 9.56
N GLN A 173 6.65 10.44 8.96
CA GLN A 173 5.21 10.19 8.83
C GLN A 173 4.64 9.57 10.11
N LEU A 174 5.44 8.76 10.81
CA LEU A 174 5.07 8.08 12.06
C LEU A 174 5.34 8.94 13.32
N SER A 175 6.11 10.01 13.20
CA SER A 175 6.51 10.88 14.30
C SER A 175 6.72 12.32 13.86
N PHE A 176 6.79 13.25 14.79
CA PHE A 176 7.08 14.65 14.47
C PHE A 176 8.52 14.82 13.99
N PHE A 177 8.71 15.62 12.95
CA PHE A 177 10.03 15.92 12.37
C PHE A 177 11.07 16.27 13.44
N GLU A 178 10.76 17.20 14.35
CA GLU A 178 11.68 17.64 15.41
C GLU A 178 12.10 16.49 16.33
N ARG A 179 11.21 15.53 16.59
CA ARG A 179 11.52 14.36 17.43
C ARG A 179 12.46 13.41 16.69
N VAL A 180 12.23 13.18 15.40
CA VAL A 180 13.12 12.37 14.55
C VAL A 180 14.49 13.04 14.44
N GLN A 181 14.56 14.33 14.16
CA GLN A 181 15.81 15.07 14.07
C GLN A 181 16.63 14.98 15.37
N LYS A 182 15.98 15.12 16.53
CA LYS A 182 16.63 15.00 17.85
C LYS A 182 17.15 13.58 18.14
N SER A 183 16.56 12.54 17.56
CA SER A 183 17.04 11.16 17.70
C SER A 183 18.23 10.82 16.79
N LEU A 184 18.55 11.68 15.82
CA LEU A 184 19.62 11.47 14.85
C LEU A 184 20.92 12.15 15.27
N ILE A 185 22.02 11.62 14.75
CA ILE A 185 23.31 12.32 14.74
C ILE A 185 23.29 13.47 13.73
N GLU A 186 24.04 14.53 13.99
CA GLU A 186 24.03 15.77 13.18
C GLU A 186 24.42 15.52 11.71
N GLU A 187 25.34 14.59 11.48
CA GLU A 187 25.84 14.27 10.13
C GLU A 187 24.77 13.70 9.21
N LEU A 188 23.70 13.09 9.77
CA LEU A 188 22.59 12.52 9.00
C LEU A 188 21.40 13.48 8.85
N HIS A 189 21.42 14.66 9.46
CA HIS A 189 20.35 15.65 9.30
C HIS A 189 20.08 16.01 7.82
N PRO A 190 21.08 16.10 6.92
CA PRO A 190 20.82 16.35 5.50
C PRO A 190 20.01 15.25 4.77
N LEU A 191 19.82 14.07 5.38
CA LEU A 191 18.98 13.00 4.83
C LEU A 191 17.50 13.11 5.23
N LEU A 192 17.18 14.00 6.18
CA LEU A 192 15.80 14.25 6.57
C LEU A 192 15.01 14.83 5.38
N PRO A 193 13.71 14.49 5.26
CA PRO A 193 12.88 15.10 4.23
C PRO A 193 12.74 16.62 4.48
N GLY A 194 12.38 17.39 3.45
CA GLY A 194 12.11 18.82 3.64
C GLY A 194 10.97 19.07 4.65
N GLN A 195 11.10 20.10 5.49
CA GLN A 195 10.01 20.64 6.31
C GLN A 195 9.05 21.46 5.43
N ALA A 196 8.45 20.84 4.42
CA ALA A 196 7.54 21.54 3.53
C ALA A 196 6.12 21.49 4.10
N GLY A 197 5.56 22.66 4.37
CA GLY A 197 4.11 22.84 4.40
C GLY A 197 3.56 22.80 2.98
N ILE A 198 2.66 23.73 2.65
CA ILE A 198 2.23 23.90 1.27
C ILE A 198 3.37 24.42 0.40
N ASN A 199 3.41 24.02 -0.88
CA ASN A 199 4.36 24.54 -1.84
C ASN A 199 4.03 26.00 -2.20
N ALA A 200 4.67 26.95 -1.51
CA ALA A 200 4.43 28.38 -1.68
C ALA A 200 4.70 28.86 -3.11
N GLU A 201 5.77 28.39 -3.76
CA GLU A 201 6.11 28.76 -5.13
C GLU A 201 4.99 28.38 -6.11
N TYR A 202 4.41 27.18 -5.94
CA TYR A 202 3.30 26.72 -6.76
C TYR A 202 2.02 27.54 -6.50
N VAL A 203 1.73 27.85 -5.23
CA VAL A 203 0.57 28.68 -4.86
C VAL A 203 0.72 30.10 -5.41
N ASP A 204 1.90 30.70 -5.30
CA ASP A 204 2.18 32.06 -5.79
C ASP A 204 2.11 32.17 -7.32
N ALA A 205 2.50 31.10 -8.03
CA ALA A 205 2.32 31.01 -9.48
C ALA A 205 0.84 31.00 -9.87
N VAL A 206 0.01 30.22 -9.16
CA VAL A 206 -1.46 30.20 -9.39
C VAL A 206 -2.12 31.48 -8.90
N ALA A 207 -1.54 32.18 -7.92
CA ALA A 207 -2.04 33.45 -7.44
C ALA A 207 -1.91 34.61 -8.44
N GLN A 208 -1.13 34.44 -9.51
CA GLN A 208 -1.09 35.39 -10.62
C GLN A 208 -2.36 35.34 -11.49
N GLU A 209 -3.17 34.29 -11.37
CA GLU A 209 -4.42 34.17 -12.12
C GLU A 209 -5.46 35.17 -11.59
N PRO A 210 -6.09 36.00 -12.45
CA PRO A 210 -7.01 37.05 -12.01
C PRO A 210 -8.19 36.56 -11.16
N VAL A 211 -8.59 35.30 -11.34
CA VAL A 211 -9.71 34.66 -10.65
C VAL A 211 -9.36 34.17 -9.24
N PHE A 212 -8.08 33.98 -8.93
CA PHE A 212 -7.64 33.31 -7.69
C PHE A 212 -8.00 34.11 -6.43
N GLY A 213 -7.78 35.42 -6.43
CA GLY A 213 -8.11 36.29 -5.30
C GLY A 213 -9.60 36.25 -4.95
N ALA A 214 -10.47 36.36 -5.95
CA ALA A 214 -11.91 36.28 -5.77
C ALA A 214 -12.36 34.92 -5.21
N LEU A 215 -11.80 33.82 -5.72
CA LEU A 215 -12.06 32.47 -5.20
C LEU A 215 -11.64 32.33 -3.74
N LYS A 216 -10.45 32.83 -3.36
CA LYS A 216 -9.99 32.85 -1.96
C LYS A 216 -10.94 33.62 -1.05
N GLU A 217 -11.43 34.77 -1.49
CA GLU A 217 -12.40 35.56 -0.73
C GLU A 217 -13.72 34.82 -0.56
N MET A 218 -14.27 34.22 -1.63
CA MET A 218 -15.51 33.44 -1.55
C MET A 218 -15.39 32.26 -0.57
N LEU A 219 -14.26 31.54 -0.62
CA LEU A 219 -13.95 30.45 0.32
C LEU A 219 -13.77 30.97 1.75
N ALA A 220 -13.17 32.15 1.93
CA ALA A 220 -12.97 32.78 3.22
C ALA A 220 -14.30 33.23 3.87
N SER A 221 -15.20 33.77 3.06
CA SER A 221 -16.57 34.13 3.43
C SER A 221 -17.49 32.91 3.54
N LYS A 222 -16.96 31.68 3.37
CA LYS A 222 -17.72 30.45 3.49
C LYS A 222 -18.94 30.43 2.57
N LYS A 223 -18.83 30.91 1.33
CA LYS A 223 -19.89 30.71 0.33
C LYS A 223 -20.09 29.22 0.05
N GLU A 224 -21.33 28.84 -0.27
CA GLU A 224 -21.66 27.47 -0.63
C GLU A 224 -21.19 27.11 -2.04
N GLY A 225 -21.00 25.82 -2.31
CA GLY A 225 -20.50 25.34 -3.60
C GLY A 225 -21.33 25.80 -4.81
N HIS A 226 -22.65 25.89 -4.67
CA HIS A 226 -23.54 26.37 -5.74
C HIS A 226 -23.37 27.88 -6.01
N GLU A 227 -23.05 28.68 -4.99
CA GLU A 227 -22.77 30.11 -5.17
C GLU A 227 -21.43 30.32 -5.88
N VAL A 228 -20.42 29.50 -5.57
CA VAL A 228 -19.13 29.48 -6.26
C VAL A 228 -19.33 29.09 -7.73
N LEU A 229 -20.11 28.05 -8.01
CA LEU A 229 -20.44 27.65 -9.38
C LEU A 229 -21.16 28.77 -10.15
N GLY A 230 -22.16 29.41 -9.53
CA GLY A 230 -22.88 30.53 -10.14
C GLY A 230 -21.97 31.71 -10.48
N TRP A 231 -21.00 32.03 -9.61
CA TRP A 231 -19.99 33.05 -9.88
C TRP A 231 -19.07 32.65 -11.04
N ILE A 232 -18.59 31.40 -11.07
CA ILE A 232 -17.75 30.87 -12.15
C ILE A 232 -18.45 31.01 -13.51
N GLN A 233 -19.73 30.62 -13.58
CA GLN A 233 -20.51 30.62 -14.82
C GLN A 233 -20.90 32.03 -15.31
N SER A 234 -20.88 33.05 -14.43
CA SER A 234 -21.34 34.40 -14.78
C SER A 234 -20.22 35.43 -14.85
N GLN A 235 -19.39 35.52 -13.82
CA GLN A 235 -18.38 36.58 -13.66
C GLN A 235 -16.97 36.12 -14.04
N ALA A 236 -16.71 34.81 -13.99
CA ALA A 236 -15.40 34.24 -14.33
C ALA A 236 -15.39 33.48 -15.67
N ALA A 237 -16.48 33.56 -16.44
CA ALA A 237 -16.66 32.78 -17.67
C ALA A 237 -15.64 33.10 -18.78
N SER A 238 -14.92 34.22 -18.68
CA SER A 238 -13.85 34.59 -19.61
C SER A 238 -12.54 33.83 -19.35
N ALA A 239 -12.35 33.27 -18.15
CA ALA A 239 -11.19 32.44 -17.83
C ALA A 239 -11.38 31.02 -18.37
N SER A 240 -10.28 30.38 -18.79
CA SER A 240 -10.37 29.02 -19.30
C SER A 240 -10.72 28.03 -18.17
N PRO A 241 -11.44 26.92 -18.48
CA PRO A 241 -11.84 25.95 -17.46
C PRO A 241 -10.66 25.36 -16.66
N ASP A 242 -9.49 25.18 -17.28
CA ASP A 242 -8.29 24.64 -16.63
C ASP A 242 -7.69 25.63 -15.62
N VAL A 243 -7.70 26.93 -15.93
CA VAL A 243 -7.28 27.99 -15.01
C VAL A 243 -8.22 28.06 -13.81
N LEU A 244 -9.54 28.03 -14.06
CA LEU A 244 -10.56 28.05 -13.01
C LEU A 244 -10.45 26.83 -12.10
N LEU A 245 -10.27 25.63 -12.68
CA LEU A 245 -10.13 24.38 -11.92
C LEU A 245 -8.89 24.41 -11.04
N ARG A 246 -7.74 24.80 -11.61
CA ARG A 246 -6.48 24.91 -10.87
C ARG A 246 -6.59 25.93 -9.75
N ALA A 247 -7.13 27.13 -10.03
CA ALA A 247 -7.30 28.18 -9.02
C ALA A 247 -8.23 27.74 -7.88
N LEU A 248 -9.39 27.14 -8.18
CA LEU A 248 -10.33 26.66 -7.17
C LEU A 248 -9.73 25.51 -6.34
N ALA A 249 -9.05 24.56 -6.99
CA ALA A 249 -8.41 23.44 -6.31
C ALA A 249 -7.32 23.92 -5.34
N VAL A 250 -6.43 24.79 -5.81
CA VAL A 250 -5.35 25.36 -5.00
C VAL A 250 -5.91 26.17 -3.83
N ALA A 251 -6.88 27.05 -4.05
CA ALA A 251 -7.51 27.82 -2.98
C ALA A 251 -8.21 26.92 -1.94
N THR A 252 -8.82 25.82 -2.39
CA THR A 252 -9.49 24.84 -1.52
C THR A 252 -8.48 24.09 -0.65
N LEU A 253 -7.41 23.56 -1.25
CA LEU A 253 -6.37 22.81 -0.55
C LEU A 253 -5.54 23.70 0.39
N GLU A 254 -5.21 24.92 -0.05
CA GLU A 254 -4.55 25.95 0.78
C GLU A 254 -5.40 26.29 2.00
N ARG A 255 -6.71 26.46 1.84
CA ARG A 255 -7.61 26.71 2.96
C ARG A 255 -7.75 25.50 3.90
N GLY A 256 -7.60 24.30 3.36
CA GLY A 256 -7.67 23.03 4.09
C GLY A 256 -6.37 22.57 4.74
N GLN A 257 -5.26 23.30 4.56
CA GLN A 257 -3.90 22.84 4.87
C GLN A 257 -3.65 22.44 6.34
N LYS A 258 -4.52 22.84 7.27
CA LYS A 258 -4.37 22.57 8.71
C LYS A 258 -4.35 21.08 9.04
N CYS A 259 -5.22 20.28 8.45
CA CYS A 259 -5.20 18.83 8.58
C CYS A 259 -6.01 18.13 7.48
N ILE A 260 -5.86 16.80 7.38
CA ILE A 260 -6.54 15.95 6.39
C ILE A 260 -8.06 16.06 6.50
N THR A 261 -8.63 16.19 7.70
CA THR A 261 -10.08 16.37 7.87
C THR A 261 -10.57 17.70 7.29
N HIS A 262 -9.80 18.79 7.41
CA HIS A 262 -10.17 20.08 6.82
C HIS A 262 -10.13 20.01 5.28
N HIS A 263 -9.17 19.27 4.71
CA HIS A 263 -9.15 18.98 3.27
C HIS A 263 -10.46 18.32 2.83
N ASP A 264 -10.81 17.20 3.46
CA ASP A 264 -11.98 16.41 3.09
C ASP A 264 -13.27 17.23 3.19
N VAL A 265 -13.43 18.01 4.27
CA VAL A 265 -14.59 18.89 4.46
C VAL A 265 -14.71 19.93 3.34
N LEU A 266 -13.61 20.59 2.97
CA LEU A 266 -13.65 21.64 1.95
C LEU A 266 -13.81 21.07 0.54
N LEU A 267 -13.14 19.96 0.22
CA LEU A 267 -13.32 19.26 -1.05
C LEU A 267 -14.77 18.79 -1.23
N LYS A 268 -15.41 18.27 -0.18
CA LYS A 268 -16.85 17.93 -0.20
C LYS A 268 -17.73 19.15 -0.43
N ARG A 269 -17.45 20.27 0.26
CA ARG A 269 -18.24 21.50 0.13
C ARG A 269 -18.19 22.08 -1.28
N TYR A 270 -17.02 22.06 -1.91
CA TYR A 270 -16.82 22.60 -3.26
C TYR A 270 -16.83 21.51 -4.34
N ALA A 271 -17.30 20.30 -4.03
CA ALA A 271 -17.36 19.18 -4.98
C ALA A 271 -18.17 19.53 -6.24
N LEU A 272 -19.28 20.26 -6.08
CA LEU A 272 -20.15 20.64 -7.19
C LEU A 272 -19.42 21.49 -8.26
N PRO A 273 -18.85 22.68 -7.94
CA PRO A 273 -18.09 23.45 -8.92
C PRO A 273 -16.83 22.74 -9.41
N ILE A 274 -16.17 21.94 -8.55
CA ILE A 274 -15.01 21.15 -8.97
C ILE A 274 -15.40 20.14 -10.05
N ARG A 275 -16.50 19.38 -9.88
CA ARG A 275 -16.96 18.40 -10.87
C ARG A 275 -17.34 19.05 -12.21
N ASP A 276 -18.09 20.15 -12.17
CA ASP A 276 -18.43 20.91 -13.39
C ASP A 276 -17.18 21.36 -14.17
N LEU A 277 -16.13 21.78 -13.45
CA LEU A 277 -14.87 22.17 -14.07
C LEU A 277 -14.03 20.97 -14.53
N VAL A 278 -14.04 19.84 -13.80
CA VAL A 278 -13.35 18.61 -14.21
C VAL A 278 -13.94 18.05 -15.52
N GLU A 279 -15.26 18.11 -15.70
CA GLU A 279 -15.90 17.72 -16.96
C GLU A 279 -15.45 18.57 -18.16
N LYS A 280 -15.11 19.85 -17.91
CA LYS A 280 -14.69 20.81 -18.95
C LYS A 280 -13.19 20.83 -19.21
N ALA A 281 -12.38 20.65 -18.17
CA ALA A 281 -10.93 20.81 -18.22
C ALA A 281 -10.14 19.48 -18.22
N GLY A 282 -10.76 18.39 -17.76
CA GLY A 282 -10.09 17.10 -17.55
C GLY A 282 -9.62 16.92 -16.11
N GLY A 283 -9.69 15.67 -15.62
CA GLY A 283 -9.30 15.32 -14.24
C GLY A 283 -7.80 15.47 -13.99
N GLU A 284 -6.97 15.35 -15.02
CA GLU A 284 -5.51 15.51 -14.96
C GLU A 284 -5.11 16.89 -14.42
N VAL A 285 -5.89 17.93 -14.69
CA VAL A 285 -5.66 19.30 -14.17
C VAL A 285 -5.85 19.35 -12.66
N LEU A 286 -6.86 18.66 -12.14
CA LEU A 286 -7.11 18.58 -10.69
C LEU A 286 -6.04 17.73 -9.98
N VAL A 287 -5.61 16.63 -10.61
CA VAL A 287 -4.49 15.81 -10.11
C VAL A 287 -3.21 16.65 -10.06
N ASP A 288 -2.91 17.41 -11.11
CA ASP A 288 -1.75 18.31 -11.17
C ASP A 288 -1.79 19.40 -10.10
N ALA A 289 -2.96 20.02 -9.89
CA ALA A 289 -3.13 21.00 -8.83
C ALA A 289 -2.89 20.39 -7.44
N ALA A 290 -3.47 19.22 -7.15
CA ALA A 290 -3.30 18.56 -5.86
C ALA A 290 -1.87 18.10 -5.61
N ALA A 291 -1.21 17.51 -6.61
CA ALA A 291 0.19 17.11 -6.51
C ALA A 291 1.13 18.32 -6.41
N GLY A 292 0.88 19.39 -7.17
CA GLY A 292 1.69 20.60 -7.17
C GLY A 292 1.68 21.34 -5.84
N VAL A 293 0.49 21.48 -5.23
CA VAL A 293 0.28 22.11 -3.92
C VAL A 293 1.07 21.43 -2.81
N TRP A 294 1.21 20.11 -2.87
CA TRP A 294 1.87 19.30 -1.85
C TRP A 294 3.26 18.81 -2.26
N ARG A 295 3.80 19.26 -3.39
CA ARG A 295 5.13 18.85 -3.86
C ARG A 295 6.17 19.14 -2.78
N GLY A 296 6.95 18.12 -2.43
CA GLY A 296 7.98 18.18 -1.38
C GLY A 296 7.47 17.90 0.03
N HIS A 297 6.15 17.85 0.26
CA HIS A 297 5.60 17.40 1.54
C HIS A 297 5.70 15.86 1.62
N PRO A 298 6.21 15.27 2.74
CA PRO A 298 6.48 13.83 2.84
C PRO A 298 5.32 12.84 2.59
N GLN A 299 4.06 13.30 2.51
CA GLN A 299 2.87 12.42 2.51
C GLN A 299 1.60 13.05 1.92
N MET A 300 1.49 14.39 1.89
CA MET A 300 0.20 15.02 1.62
C MET A 300 -0.21 14.94 0.14
N GLY A 301 0.74 14.84 -0.80
CA GLY A 301 0.43 14.64 -2.22
C GLY A 301 -0.39 13.37 -2.46
N PRO A 302 0.13 12.17 -2.10
CA PRO A 302 -0.61 10.91 -2.21
C PRO A 302 -1.96 10.92 -1.47
N ILE A 303 -2.01 11.49 -0.26
CA ILE A 303 -3.25 11.61 0.53
C ILE A 303 -4.28 12.49 -0.19
N ALA A 304 -3.85 13.62 -0.76
CA ALA A 304 -4.75 14.50 -1.49
C ALA A 304 -5.36 13.78 -2.71
N ILE A 305 -4.55 13.05 -3.49
CA ILE A 305 -5.05 12.26 -4.62
C ILE A 305 -6.01 11.15 -4.16
N GLU A 306 -5.69 10.44 -3.08
CA GLU A 306 -6.57 9.42 -2.50
C GLU A 306 -7.94 10.02 -2.10
N ARG A 307 -7.95 11.22 -1.49
CA ARG A 307 -9.20 11.91 -1.16
C ARG A 307 -9.99 12.33 -2.40
N LEU A 308 -9.32 12.80 -3.45
CA LEU A 308 -9.98 13.14 -4.71
C LEU A 308 -10.65 11.91 -5.36
N LEU A 309 -9.99 10.75 -5.33
CA LEU A 309 -10.56 9.48 -5.80
C LEU A 309 -11.76 9.07 -4.92
N ALA A 310 -11.62 9.11 -3.59
CA ALA A 310 -12.67 8.72 -2.66
C ALA A 310 -13.93 9.63 -2.70
N LEU A 311 -13.80 10.84 -3.24
CA LEU A 311 -14.89 11.80 -3.43
C LEU A 311 -15.47 11.80 -4.85
N ASP A 312 -15.00 10.90 -5.73
CA ASP A 312 -15.33 10.88 -7.15
C ASP A 312 -15.13 12.25 -7.81
N LEU A 313 -14.05 12.95 -7.45
CA LEU A 313 -13.64 14.21 -8.07
C LEU A 313 -12.65 13.98 -9.22
N VAL A 314 -11.91 12.86 -9.18
CA VAL A 314 -11.05 12.38 -10.27
C VAL A 314 -11.29 10.90 -10.48
N THR A 315 -11.12 10.43 -11.71
CA THR A 315 -11.17 9.00 -12.03
C THR A 315 -9.78 8.37 -11.90
N PRO A 316 -9.68 7.05 -11.65
CA PRO A 316 -8.40 6.35 -11.69
C PRO A 316 -7.65 6.55 -13.02
N ALA A 317 -8.37 6.60 -14.14
CA ALA A 317 -7.80 6.84 -15.46
C ALA A 317 -7.13 8.22 -15.58
N ALA A 318 -7.73 9.28 -15.01
CA ALA A 318 -7.14 10.61 -15.00
C ALA A 318 -5.81 10.64 -14.21
N VAL A 319 -5.74 9.93 -13.08
CA VAL A 319 -4.49 9.81 -12.31
C VAL A 319 -3.42 9.07 -13.11
N VAL A 320 -3.79 7.97 -13.79
CA VAL A 320 -2.87 7.24 -14.68
C VAL A 320 -2.37 8.14 -15.81
N ASN A 321 -3.24 8.87 -16.50
CA ASN A 321 -2.84 9.77 -17.58
C ASN A 321 -1.86 10.84 -17.09
N TRP A 322 -2.12 11.44 -15.93
CA TRP A 322 -1.22 12.41 -15.31
C TRP A 322 0.15 11.81 -14.96
N LEU A 323 0.18 10.57 -14.45
CA LEU A 323 1.43 9.84 -14.17
C LEU A 323 2.22 9.56 -15.45
N LEU A 324 1.55 9.16 -16.52
CA LEU A 324 2.21 8.85 -17.79
C LEU A 324 2.87 10.07 -18.45
N GLN A 325 2.33 11.27 -18.24
CA GLN A 325 2.98 12.52 -18.65
C GLN A 325 4.31 12.78 -17.91
N ARG A 326 4.52 12.14 -16.75
CA ARG A 326 5.69 12.27 -15.88
C ARG A 326 6.54 11.00 -15.82
N ALA A 327 6.28 10.03 -16.70
CA ALA A 327 6.91 8.71 -16.65
C ALA A 327 8.45 8.73 -16.79
N ALA A 328 9.01 9.75 -17.45
CA ALA A 328 10.46 9.93 -17.58
C ALA A 328 11.18 10.18 -16.24
N ALA A 329 10.45 10.73 -15.26
CA ALA A 329 10.91 11.05 -13.92
C ALA A 329 10.19 10.20 -12.85
N PHE A 330 9.79 8.97 -13.20
CA PHE A 330 8.99 8.13 -12.31
C PHE A 330 9.75 7.76 -11.02
N GLY A 331 9.10 8.05 -9.88
CA GLY A 331 9.67 7.98 -8.53
C GLY A 331 10.45 9.22 -8.10
N GLU A 332 10.50 10.27 -8.92
CA GLU A 332 10.77 11.62 -8.43
C GLU A 332 9.48 12.21 -7.86
N ASP A 333 9.63 13.19 -6.95
CA ASP A 333 8.55 13.71 -6.10
C ASP A 333 7.73 12.57 -5.47
N ASP A 334 6.41 12.61 -5.60
CA ASP A 334 5.46 11.62 -5.08
C ASP A 334 4.90 10.70 -6.19
N THR A 335 5.50 10.66 -7.38
CA THR A 335 4.88 9.96 -8.54
C THR A 335 4.76 8.45 -8.33
N TYR A 336 5.72 7.82 -7.63
CA TYR A 336 5.65 6.40 -7.29
C TYR A 336 4.57 6.11 -6.24
N GLU A 337 4.47 6.96 -5.22
CA GLU A 337 3.44 6.88 -4.20
C GLU A 337 2.04 7.11 -4.76
N ILE A 338 1.85 8.11 -5.64
CA ILE A 338 0.58 8.36 -6.32
C ILE A 338 0.19 7.18 -7.24
N ALA A 339 1.17 6.56 -7.92
CA ALA A 339 0.95 5.33 -8.68
C ALA A 339 0.50 4.16 -7.80
N ASN A 340 1.10 4.00 -6.61
CA ASN A 340 0.63 3.02 -5.63
C ASN A 340 -0.80 3.34 -5.16
N VAL A 341 -1.11 4.60 -4.83
CA VAL A 341 -2.46 5.03 -4.39
C VAL A 341 -3.53 4.63 -5.41
N VAL A 342 -3.35 4.93 -6.70
CA VAL A 342 -4.37 4.62 -7.70
C VAL A 342 -4.57 3.12 -7.90
N CYS A 343 -3.49 2.34 -7.92
CA CYS A 343 -3.59 0.88 -8.06
C CYS A 343 -4.15 0.22 -6.80
N GLU A 344 -3.75 0.65 -5.60
CA GLU A 344 -4.29 0.16 -4.33
C GLU A 344 -5.77 0.52 -4.18
N PHE A 345 -6.19 1.70 -4.64
CA PHE A 345 -7.60 2.10 -4.64
C PHE A 345 -8.49 1.16 -5.47
N VAL A 346 -8.07 0.81 -6.69
CA VAL A 346 -8.83 -0.12 -7.55
C VAL A 346 -8.77 -1.56 -7.04
N CYS A 347 -7.60 -2.01 -6.54
CA CYS A 347 -7.47 -3.33 -5.92
C CYS A 347 -8.35 -3.46 -4.67
N ALA A 348 -8.36 -2.45 -3.78
CA ALA A 348 -9.19 -2.44 -2.59
C ALA A 348 -10.70 -2.47 -2.95
N SER A 349 -11.10 -1.77 -4.02
CA SER A 349 -12.47 -1.81 -4.52
C SER A 349 -12.87 -3.21 -5.00
N LYS A 350 -11.95 -3.90 -5.70
CA LYS A 350 -12.12 -5.30 -6.12
C LYS A 350 -12.21 -6.25 -4.92
N GLU A 351 -11.28 -6.15 -3.97
CA GLU A 351 -11.28 -6.96 -2.75
C GLU A 351 -12.55 -6.75 -1.91
N GLN A 352 -13.06 -5.52 -1.83
CA GLN A 352 -14.31 -5.22 -1.15
C GLN A 352 -15.51 -5.89 -1.85
N ALA A 353 -15.55 -5.89 -3.19
CA ALA A 353 -16.61 -6.56 -3.93
C ALA A 353 -16.56 -8.09 -3.72
N ILE A 354 -15.36 -8.69 -3.76
CA ILE A 354 -15.14 -10.12 -3.48
C ILE A 354 -15.58 -10.44 -2.05
N GLY A 355 -15.13 -9.66 -1.05
CA GLY A 355 -15.47 -9.89 0.34
C GLY A 355 -16.98 -9.79 0.62
N LYS A 356 -17.70 -8.89 -0.06
CA LYS A 356 -19.18 -8.85 0.00
C LYS A 356 -19.82 -10.13 -0.54
N ARG A 357 -19.32 -10.62 -1.68
CA ARG A 357 -19.78 -11.89 -2.28
C ARG A 357 -19.50 -13.09 -1.38
N GLU A 358 -18.30 -13.18 -0.82
CA GLU A 358 -17.90 -14.24 0.12
C GLU A 358 -18.73 -14.20 1.41
N ALA A 359 -19.05 -13.01 1.91
CA ALA A 359 -19.94 -12.87 3.06
C ALA A 359 -21.36 -13.37 2.76
N LEU A 360 -21.88 -13.14 1.54
CA LEU A 360 -23.17 -13.69 1.11
C LEU A 360 -23.11 -15.22 1.00
N LEU A 361 -22.04 -15.78 0.42
CA LEU A 361 -21.83 -17.22 0.35
C LEU A 361 -21.79 -17.87 1.74
N ARG A 362 -21.15 -17.22 2.72
CA ARG A 362 -21.14 -17.72 4.09
C ARG A 362 -22.55 -17.73 4.70
N LYS A 363 -23.30 -16.64 4.55
CA LYS A 363 -24.69 -16.56 5.02
C LYS A 363 -25.59 -17.60 4.36
N LEU A 364 -25.41 -17.83 3.07
CA LEU A 364 -26.13 -18.88 2.34
C LEU A 364 -25.86 -20.26 2.95
N ARG A 365 -24.59 -20.60 3.19
CA ARG A 365 -24.22 -21.89 3.83
C ARG A 365 -24.75 -22.01 5.25
N GLU A 366 -24.75 -20.92 6.02
CA GLU A 366 -25.32 -20.88 7.37
C GLU A 366 -26.83 -21.16 7.33
N ALA A 367 -27.57 -20.53 6.42
CA ALA A 367 -29.00 -20.75 6.23
C ALA A 367 -29.32 -22.17 5.69
N GLU A 368 -28.51 -22.70 4.77
CA GLU A 368 -28.61 -24.09 4.29
C GLU A 368 -28.42 -25.10 5.43
N ALA A 369 -27.43 -24.87 6.30
CA ALA A 369 -27.18 -25.72 7.47
C ALA A 369 -28.32 -25.63 8.49
N GLU A 370 -28.87 -24.43 8.71
CA GLU A 370 -30.03 -24.23 9.59
C GLU A 370 -31.29 -24.89 9.05
N ALA A 371 -31.60 -24.73 7.76
CA ALA A 371 -32.72 -25.40 7.11
C ALA A 371 -32.61 -26.92 7.22
N ALA A 372 -31.43 -27.48 6.94
CA ALA A 372 -31.18 -28.92 7.05
C ALA A 372 -31.35 -29.43 8.49
N ALA A 373 -30.82 -28.71 9.48
CA ALA A 373 -30.94 -29.07 10.88
C ALA A 373 -32.40 -28.97 11.39
N ALA A 374 -33.12 -27.92 11.01
CA ALA A 374 -34.52 -27.71 11.36
C ALA A 374 -35.43 -28.78 10.73
N GLY A 375 -35.21 -29.13 9.46
CA GLY A 375 -35.96 -30.19 8.78
C GLY A 375 -35.70 -31.58 9.37
N GLN A 376 -34.45 -31.89 9.77
CA GLN A 376 -34.14 -33.11 10.52
C GLN A 376 -34.86 -33.13 11.87
N ALA A 377 -34.78 -32.05 12.65
CA ALA A 377 -35.46 -31.93 13.94
C ALA A 377 -36.99 -32.07 13.81
N ALA A 378 -37.60 -31.46 12.78
CA ALA A 378 -39.03 -31.59 12.51
C ALA A 378 -39.44 -33.05 12.26
N THR A 379 -38.62 -33.80 11.52
CA THR A 379 -38.85 -35.22 11.24
C THR A 379 -38.75 -36.05 12.53
N GLU A 380 -37.69 -35.89 13.31
CA GLU A 380 -37.48 -36.63 14.56
C GLU A 380 -38.57 -36.33 15.61
N LEU A 381 -38.97 -35.07 15.77
CA LEU A 381 -40.02 -34.67 16.72
C LEU A 381 -41.38 -35.21 16.31
N THR A 382 -41.64 -35.31 15.00
CA THR A 382 -42.86 -35.95 14.47
C THR A 382 -42.89 -37.43 14.81
N GLU A 383 -41.79 -38.15 14.62
CA GLU A 383 -41.66 -39.57 14.98
C GLU A 383 -41.83 -39.81 16.48
N GLN A 384 -41.41 -38.86 17.32
CA GLN A 384 -41.60 -38.89 18.78
C GLN A 384 -43.02 -38.50 19.24
N GLY A 385 -43.91 -38.12 18.33
CA GLY A 385 -45.27 -37.66 18.65
C GLY A 385 -45.34 -36.26 19.28
N ARG A 386 -44.27 -35.48 19.19
CA ARG A 386 -44.15 -34.11 19.75
C ARG A 386 -44.63 -33.07 18.73
N VAL A 387 -45.92 -33.13 18.41
CA VAL A 387 -46.53 -32.41 17.27
C VAL A 387 -46.28 -30.89 17.28
N PHE A 388 -46.39 -30.22 18.44
CA PHE A 388 -46.24 -28.77 18.51
C PHE A 388 -44.79 -28.32 18.21
N GLU A 389 -43.80 -29.03 18.73
CA GLU A 389 -42.39 -28.68 18.52
C GLU A 389 -41.94 -29.06 17.10
N ALA A 390 -42.48 -30.14 16.53
CA ALA A 390 -42.30 -30.47 15.13
C ALA A 390 -42.80 -29.36 14.20
N GLN A 391 -43.98 -28.77 14.50
CA GLN A 391 -44.50 -27.62 13.74
C GLN A 391 -43.62 -26.37 13.88
N GLN A 392 -43.04 -26.13 15.05
CA GLN A 392 -42.09 -25.02 15.24
C GLN A 392 -40.80 -25.23 14.44
N ALA A 393 -40.24 -26.44 14.46
CA ALA A 393 -39.07 -26.79 13.67
C ALA A 393 -39.35 -26.67 12.16
N GLN A 394 -40.52 -27.08 11.70
CA GLN A 394 -40.94 -26.92 10.31
C GLN A 394 -41.11 -25.44 9.91
N ALA A 395 -41.60 -24.59 10.81
CA ALA A 395 -41.67 -23.15 10.57
C ALA A 395 -40.28 -22.51 10.50
N ALA A 396 -39.34 -22.95 11.35
CA ALA A 396 -37.94 -22.52 11.31
C ALA A 396 -37.27 -22.95 9.99
N GLU A 397 -37.48 -24.19 9.55
CA GLU A 397 -37.03 -24.68 8.24
C GLU A 397 -37.57 -23.80 7.10
N ALA A 398 -38.88 -23.52 7.09
CA ALA A 398 -39.49 -22.67 6.06
C ALA A 398 -38.89 -21.24 6.04
N SER A 399 -38.62 -20.67 7.22
CA SER A 399 -37.96 -19.37 7.35
C SER A 399 -36.53 -19.41 6.80
N ALA A 400 -35.75 -20.44 7.14
CA ALA A 400 -34.39 -20.61 6.62
C ALA A 400 -34.38 -20.82 5.10
N VAL A 401 -35.36 -21.53 4.54
CA VAL A 401 -35.53 -21.70 3.08
C VAL A 401 -35.85 -20.37 2.39
N GLU A 402 -36.63 -19.49 3.03
CA GLU A 402 -36.86 -18.13 2.51
C GLU A 402 -35.56 -17.31 2.52
N GLU A 403 -34.76 -17.40 3.59
CA GLU A 403 -33.44 -16.74 3.66
C GLU A 403 -32.47 -17.25 2.59
N ILE A 404 -32.45 -18.56 2.31
CA ILE A 404 -31.67 -19.16 1.21
C ILE A 404 -32.02 -18.48 -0.11
N SER A 405 -33.31 -18.40 -0.45
CA SER A 405 -33.78 -17.76 -1.70
C SER A 405 -33.34 -16.28 -1.79
N ILE A 406 -33.42 -15.54 -0.68
CA ILE A 406 -32.95 -14.15 -0.62
C ILE A 406 -31.44 -14.07 -0.85
N HIS A 407 -30.66 -14.95 -0.22
CA HIS A 407 -29.20 -14.98 -0.35
C HIS A 407 -28.74 -15.41 -1.74
N GLU A 408 -29.41 -16.37 -2.38
CA GLU A 408 -29.14 -16.77 -3.77
C GLU A 408 -29.38 -15.61 -4.74
N ALA A 409 -30.51 -14.90 -4.61
CA ALA A 409 -30.80 -13.74 -5.46
C ALA A 409 -29.79 -12.60 -5.25
N ALA A 410 -29.38 -12.34 -4.00
CA ALA A 410 -28.36 -11.35 -3.68
C ALA A 410 -26.99 -11.75 -4.24
N LEU A 411 -26.63 -13.04 -4.16
CA LEU A 411 -25.38 -13.58 -4.67
C LEU A 411 -25.31 -13.47 -6.20
N ALA A 412 -26.39 -13.80 -6.91
CA ALA A 412 -26.47 -13.64 -8.37
C ALA A 412 -26.26 -12.18 -8.81
N SER A 413 -26.67 -11.22 -7.98
CA SER A 413 -26.46 -9.79 -8.22
C SER A 413 -25.05 -9.31 -7.84
N ALA A 414 -24.29 -10.08 -7.05
CA ALA A 414 -22.97 -9.72 -6.54
C ALA A 414 -21.83 -10.03 -7.53
N ASP A 415 -22.03 -10.95 -8.49
CA ASP A 415 -21.02 -11.30 -9.50
C ASP A 415 -20.69 -10.11 -10.42
N ALA A 416 -21.71 -9.38 -10.90
CA ALA A 416 -21.49 -8.27 -11.82
C ALA A 416 -20.63 -7.12 -11.23
N PRO A 417 -20.80 -6.68 -9.96
CA PRO A 417 -19.84 -5.79 -9.29
C PRO A 417 -18.42 -6.34 -9.23
N VAL A 418 -18.23 -7.63 -8.92
CA VAL A 418 -16.90 -8.26 -8.85
C VAL A 418 -16.21 -8.21 -10.21
N ASP A 419 -16.91 -8.61 -11.27
CA ASP A 419 -16.39 -8.60 -12.64
C ASP A 419 -16.03 -7.19 -13.10
N ARG A 420 -16.89 -6.19 -12.81
CA ARG A 420 -16.59 -4.79 -13.13
C ARG A 420 -15.34 -4.28 -12.41
N CYS A 421 -15.22 -4.52 -11.11
CA CYS A 421 -14.04 -4.09 -10.36
C CYS A 421 -12.76 -4.82 -10.81
N ALA A 422 -12.86 -6.10 -11.18
CA ALA A 422 -11.76 -6.86 -11.74
C ALA A 422 -11.30 -6.30 -13.10
N ALA A 423 -12.25 -5.97 -13.99
CA ALA A 423 -11.96 -5.37 -15.29
C ALA A 423 -11.28 -3.99 -15.13
N ILE A 424 -11.81 -3.12 -14.26
CA ILE A 424 -11.21 -1.81 -13.97
C ILE A 424 -9.80 -1.95 -13.40
N THR A 425 -9.60 -2.86 -12.45
CA THR A 425 -8.27 -3.10 -11.85
C THR A 425 -7.25 -3.51 -12.91
N ARG A 426 -7.62 -4.48 -13.75
CA ARG A 426 -6.80 -4.97 -14.85
C ARG A 426 -6.45 -3.85 -15.83
N GLU A 427 -7.45 -3.07 -16.26
CA GLU A 427 -7.26 -1.96 -17.20
C GLU A 427 -6.32 -0.88 -16.64
N ILE A 428 -6.53 -0.45 -15.39
CA ILE A 428 -5.71 0.58 -14.75
C ILE A 428 -4.27 0.12 -14.55
N CYS A 429 -4.07 -1.11 -14.04
CA CYS A 429 -2.73 -1.68 -13.90
C CYS A 429 -2.03 -1.83 -15.25
N LEU A 430 -2.73 -2.31 -16.29
CA LEU A 430 -2.20 -2.48 -17.64
C LEU A 430 -1.78 -1.13 -18.25
N ASN A 431 -2.68 -0.14 -18.23
CA ASN A 431 -2.42 1.17 -18.81
C ASN A 431 -1.22 1.86 -18.13
N LEU A 432 -1.18 1.79 -16.80
CA LEU A 432 -0.07 2.38 -16.04
C LEU A 432 1.24 1.64 -16.29
N CYS A 433 1.29 0.33 -16.06
CA CYS A 433 2.53 -0.45 -16.20
C CYS A 433 3.03 -0.46 -17.65
N GLY A 434 2.15 -0.70 -18.62
CA GLY A 434 2.49 -0.66 -20.04
C GLY A 434 2.94 0.72 -20.49
N GLY A 435 2.27 1.78 -20.02
CA GLY A 435 2.65 3.16 -20.33
C GLY A 435 4.01 3.55 -19.75
N LEU A 436 4.28 3.19 -18.48
CA LEU A 436 5.58 3.41 -17.84
C LEU A 436 6.70 2.67 -18.57
N VAL A 437 6.50 1.38 -18.88
CA VAL A 437 7.47 0.58 -19.65
C VAL A 437 7.73 1.19 -21.03
N LYS A 438 6.68 1.65 -21.72
CA LYS A 438 6.80 2.33 -23.01
C LYS A 438 7.63 3.60 -22.89
N ALA A 439 7.34 4.44 -21.90
CA ALA A 439 8.08 5.68 -21.66
C ALA A 439 9.56 5.41 -21.35
N ALA A 440 9.85 4.40 -20.52
CA ALA A 440 11.22 4.01 -20.17
C ALA A 440 12.04 3.56 -21.38
N SER A 441 11.40 2.90 -22.36
CA SER A 441 12.06 2.49 -23.61
C SER A 441 12.62 3.68 -24.42
N GLY A 442 12.09 4.88 -24.19
CA GLY A 442 12.51 6.14 -24.79
C GLY A 442 13.77 6.79 -24.19
N GLY A 443 14.40 6.18 -23.17
CA GLY A 443 15.66 6.67 -22.61
C GLY A 443 15.61 7.10 -21.14
N ALA A 444 14.82 6.41 -20.30
CA ALA A 444 14.84 6.64 -18.86
C ALA A 444 16.21 6.29 -18.22
N SER A 445 16.51 6.92 -17.08
CA SER A 445 17.68 6.56 -16.27
C SER A 445 17.56 5.13 -15.71
N ALA A 446 18.69 4.53 -15.31
CA ALA A 446 18.70 3.20 -14.72
C ALA A 446 17.83 3.12 -13.44
N ALA A 447 17.92 4.14 -12.57
CA ALA A 447 17.12 4.20 -11.35
C ALA A 447 15.61 4.25 -11.62
N VAL A 448 15.19 5.02 -12.64
CA VAL A 448 13.78 5.07 -13.06
C VAL A 448 13.34 3.73 -13.64
N ALA A 449 14.16 3.10 -14.49
CA ALA A 449 13.86 1.79 -15.05
C ALA A 449 13.70 0.70 -13.96
N ASP A 450 14.58 0.68 -12.95
CA ASP A 450 14.50 -0.27 -11.84
C ASP A 450 13.21 -0.10 -11.02
N ARG A 451 12.78 1.14 -10.76
CA ARG A 451 11.51 1.44 -10.10
C ARG A 451 10.30 0.99 -10.91
N ILE A 452 10.33 1.21 -12.23
CA ILE A 452 9.26 0.75 -13.13
C ILE A 452 9.19 -0.78 -13.11
N LEU A 453 10.32 -1.48 -13.19
CA LEU A 453 10.34 -2.95 -13.13
C LEU A 453 9.86 -3.48 -11.77
N ALA A 454 10.22 -2.82 -10.67
CA ALA A 454 9.70 -3.16 -9.35
C ALA A 454 8.19 -2.98 -9.26
N PHE A 455 7.67 -1.88 -9.82
CA PHE A 455 6.23 -1.61 -9.88
C PHE A 455 5.49 -2.66 -10.74
N VAL A 456 6.02 -3.01 -11.92
CA VAL A 456 5.49 -4.09 -12.78
C VAL A 456 5.45 -5.42 -12.00
N ARG A 457 6.51 -5.75 -11.26
CA ARG A 457 6.56 -6.98 -10.47
C ARG A 457 5.52 -6.99 -9.36
N LYS A 458 5.32 -5.86 -8.66
CA LYS A 458 4.31 -5.71 -7.59
C LYS A 458 2.91 -6.05 -8.11
N TYR A 459 2.57 -5.62 -9.32
CA TYR A 459 1.24 -5.83 -9.93
C TYR A 459 1.18 -6.98 -10.95
N ARG A 460 2.18 -7.88 -10.99
CA ARG A 460 2.25 -8.95 -12.01
C ARG A 460 1.02 -9.86 -12.05
N ALA A 461 0.34 -10.08 -10.92
CA ALA A 461 -0.86 -10.91 -10.85
C ALA A 461 -2.02 -10.27 -11.63
N GLU A 462 -2.18 -8.95 -11.53
CA GLU A 462 -3.20 -8.19 -12.27
C GLU A 462 -2.87 -8.11 -13.78
N LEU A 463 -1.58 -8.21 -14.13
CA LEU A 463 -1.08 -8.16 -15.49
C LEU A 463 -0.97 -9.54 -16.17
N ALA A 464 -1.27 -10.63 -15.48
CA ALA A 464 -0.97 -11.98 -15.94
C ALA A 464 -1.61 -12.31 -17.31
N LEU A 465 -2.82 -11.79 -17.57
CA LEU A 465 -3.54 -11.99 -18.84
C LEU A 465 -3.07 -11.06 -19.97
N ASP A 466 -2.31 -10.01 -19.65
CA ASP A 466 -1.84 -8.99 -20.62
C ASP A 466 -0.30 -8.89 -20.65
N ALA A 467 0.40 -9.91 -20.14
CA ALA A 467 1.85 -9.91 -20.04
C ALA A 467 2.53 -9.60 -21.38
N ASP A 468 2.02 -10.17 -22.48
CA ASP A 468 2.51 -9.92 -23.84
C ASP A 468 2.38 -8.44 -24.26
N ALA A 469 1.30 -7.77 -23.87
CA ALA A 469 1.10 -6.35 -24.18
C ALA A 469 2.13 -5.48 -23.44
N VAL A 470 2.39 -5.78 -22.17
CA VAL A 470 3.41 -5.08 -21.37
C VAL A 470 4.82 -5.36 -21.90
N ILE A 471 5.13 -6.60 -22.28
CA ILE A 471 6.43 -6.95 -22.91
C ILE A 471 6.60 -6.23 -24.25
N LYS A 472 5.54 -6.14 -25.07
CA LYS A 472 5.57 -5.41 -26.34
C LYS A 472 5.80 -3.91 -26.13
N ALA A 473 5.29 -3.35 -25.03
CA ALA A 473 5.52 -1.94 -24.68
C ALA A 473 7.00 -1.60 -24.47
N ALA A 474 7.85 -2.58 -24.13
CA ALA A 474 9.30 -2.39 -23.98
C ALA A 474 10.05 -2.08 -25.29
N GLY A 475 9.34 -2.02 -26.43
CA GLY A 475 9.91 -1.66 -27.73
C GLY A 475 10.54 -2.85 -28.45
N THR A 476 11.67 -2.62 -29.12
CA THR A 476 12.36 -3.66 -29.94
C THR A 476 13.61 -4.25 -29.27
N LYS A 477 14.13 -3.61 -28.22
CA LYS A 477 15.36 -4.02 -27.54
C LYS A 477 15.14 -5.33 -26.77
N LYS A 478 15.91 -6.38 -27.10
CA LYS A 478 15.82 -7.71 -26.48
C LYS A 478 16.06 -7.65 -24.96
N THR A 479 17.03 -6.86 -24.51
CA THR A 479 17.36 -6.70 -23.08
C THR A 479 16.19 -6.11 -22.29
N ALA A 480 15.54 -5.07 -22.81
CA ALA A 480 14.38 -4.45 -22.18
C ALA A 480 13.19 -5.42 -22.09
N LYS A 481 12.88 -6.13 -23.18
CA LYS A 481 11.85 -7.18 -23.17
C LYS A 481 12.13 -8.27 -22.14
N SER A 482 13.39 -8.72 -22.05
CA SER A 482 13.81 -9.75 -21.10
C SER A 482 13.65 -9.29 -19.65
N ALA A 483 13.98 -8.04 -19.35
CA ALA A 483 13.82 -7.48 -18.01
C ALA A 483 12.35 -7.38 -17.61
N VAL A 484 11.48 -6.91 -18.52
CA VAL A 484 10.04 -6.81 -18.30
C VAL A 484 9.40 -8.21 -18.15
N ALA A 485 9.78 -9.17 -19.00
CA ALA A 485 9.30 -10.54 -18.88
C ALA A 485 9.72 -11.18 -17.55
N ALA A 486 10.95 -10.95 -17.10
CA ALA A 486 11.42 -11.40 -15.79
C ALA A 486 10.62 -10.75 -14.64
N ALA A 487 10.31 -9.44 -14.72
CA ALA A 487 9.47 -8.76 -13.75
C ALA A 487 8.05 -9.34 -13.69
N LEU A 488 7.50 -9.75 -14.84
CA LEU A 488 6.20 -10.42 -14.94
C LEU A 488 6.24 -11.90 -14.52
N GLY A 489 7.42 -12.49 -14.35
CA GLY A 489 7.58 -13.92 -14.07
C GLY A 489 7.32 -14.81 -15.30
N VAL A 490 7.53 -14.29 -16.50
CA VAL A 490 7.30 -14.98 -17.78
C VAL A 490 8.64 -15.29 -18.46
N HIS A 491 8.79 -16.51 -18.96
CA HIS A 491 9.96 -16.89 -19.77
C HIS A 491 9.70 -16.56 -21.25
N LEU A 492 10.57 -15.72 -21.84
CA LEU A 492 10.58 -15.49 -23.28
C LEU A 492 11.12 -16.73 -23.99
N LYS A 493 10.43 -17.19 -25.04
CA LYS A 493 10.91 -18.23 -25.94
C LYS A 493 12.00 -17.72 -26.87
#